data_AF-A0A924KH33-F1
#
_entry.id   AF-A0A924KH33-F1
#
_cell.length_a   1.000
_cell.length_b   1.000
_cell.length_c   1.000
_cell.angle_alpha   90.00
_cell.angle_beta   90.00
_cell.angle_gamma   90.00
#
_symmetry.space_group_name_H-M   'P 1'
#
loop_
_entity.id
_entity.type
_entity.pdbx_description
1 polymer ?
#
loop_
_entity_poly.entity_id
_entity_poly.type
_entity_poly.pdbx_seq_one_letter_code
_entity_poly.pdbx_strand_id
1 'polypeptide(L)' 'MPLSLAGPRDPAWLGRVFAVAATAVVLWPVLVLAEFKPWTLFSPESLKPTLRFL' A
#
# COMPACT_ATOMS: atom_id res chain seq x y z
N MET A 1 40.68 -9.26 -2.34
CA MET A 1 39.66 -8.81 -1.36
C MET A 1 38.29 -9.16 -1.94
N PRO A 2 37.61 -10.24 -1.50
CA PRO A 2 36.24 -10.51 -1.97
C PRO A 2 35.33 -9.39 -1.48
N LEU A 3 34.65 -8.70 -2.40
CA LEU A 3 33.67 -7.68 -2.06
C LEU A 3 32.42 -8.40 -1.55
N SER A 4 32.14 -8.29 -0.26
CA SER A 4 30.85 -8.71 0.29
C SER A 4 29.75 -7.88 -0.39
N LEU A 5 29.00 -8.49 -1.30
CA LEU A 5 27.90 -7.86 -2.03
C LEU A 5 26.66 -7.62 -1.13
N ALA A 6 26.70 -8.08 0.13
CA ALA A 6 25.67 -7.79 1.09
C ALA A 6 25.81 -6.34 1.55
N GLY A 7 25.07 -5.44 0.88
CA GLY A 7 24.89 -4.07 1.32
C GLY A 7 24.35 -4.00 2.76
N PRO A 8 24.52 -2.86 3.45
CA PRO A 8 24.05 -2.69 4.83
C PRO A 8 22.55 -3.05 4.93
N ARG A 9 22.19 -3.97 5.84
CA ARG A 9 20.79 -4.29 6.11
C ARG A 9 20.14 -3.10 6.80
N ASP A 10 19.07 -2.56 6.22
CA ASP A 10 18.30 -1.47 6.83
C ASP A 10 17.69 -1.95 8.16
N PRO A 11 18.12 -1.42 9.32
CA PRO A 11 17.59 -1.83 10.61
C PRO A 11 16.10 -1.48 10.77
N ALA A 12 15.59 -0.50 10.03
CA ALA A 12 14.19 -0.08 10.08
C ALA A 12 13.25 -0.93 9.20
N TRP A 13 13.79 -1.85 8.37
CA TRP A 13 12.99 -2.66 7.44
C TRP A 13 11.85 -3.41 8.15
N LEU A 14 12.17 -4.10 9.24
CA LEU A 14 11.16 -4.86 10.01
C LEU A 14 10.08 -3.94 10.59
N GLY A 15 10.47 -2.76 11.09
CA GLY A 15 9.53 -1.77 11.59
C GLY A 15 8.59 -1.25 10.51
N ARG A 16 9.10 -0.98 9.30
CA ARG A 16 8.28 -0.56 8.15
C ARG A 16 7.30 -1.65 7.72
N VAL A 17 7.76 -2.89 7.61
CA VAL A 17 6.90 -4.03 7.26
C VAL A 17 5.81 -4.22 8.31
N PHE A 18 6.16 -4.17 9.59
CA PHE A 18 5.19 -4.25 10.67
C PHE A 18 4.17 -3.11 10.62
N ALA A 19 4.63 -1.87 10.42
CA ALA A 19 3.73 -0.70 10.34
C ALA A 19 2.75 -0.82 9.17
N VAL A 20 3.22 -1.26 7.99
CA VAL A 20 2.36 -1.49 6.82
C VAL A 20 1.34 -2.59 7.11
N ALA A 21 1.78 -3.72 7.67
CA ALA A 21 0.89 -4.83 8.01
C ALA A 21 -0.15 -4.44 9.07
N ALA A 22 0.26 -3.77 10.14
CA ALA A 22 -0.64 -3.27 11.18
C ALA A 22 -1.66 -2.29 10.61
N THR A 23 -1.22 -1.37 9.75
CA THR A 23 -2.10 -0.42 9.07
C THR A 23 -3.12 -1.15 8.18
N ALA A 24 -2.70 -2.17 7.43
CA ALA A 24 -3.61 -2.97 6.61
C ALA A 24 -4.65 -3.73 7.45
N VAL A 25 -4.25 -4.31 8.58
CA VAL A 25 -5.15 -5.00 9.52
C VAL A 25 -6.18 -4.04 10.10
N VAL A 26 -5.79 -2.82 10.44
CA VAL A 26 -6.70 -1.78 10.97
C VAL A 26 -7.61 -1.22 9.89
N LEU A 27 -7.10 -1.01 8.67
CA LEU A 27 -7.89 -0.48 7.56
C LEU A 27 -8.95 -1.49 7.08
N TRP A 28 -8.67 -2.78 7.16
CA TRP A 28 -9.61 -3.82 6.72
C TRP A 28 -11.03 -3.66 7.28
N PRO A 29 -11.26 -3.62 8.61
CA PRO A 29 -12.59 -3.42 9.17
C PRO A 29 -13.20 -2.07 8.79
N VAL A 30 -12.39 -1.01 8.65
CA VAL A 30 -12.89 0.31 8.23
C VAL A 30 -13.44 0.26 6.80
N LEU A 31 -12.74 -0.43 5.89
CA LEU A 31 -13.22 -0.63 4.52
C LEU A 31 -14.52 -1.42 4.48
N VAL A 32 -14.64 -2.47 5.31
CA VAL A 32 -15.86 -3.28 5.43
C VAL A 32 -17.02 -2.43 5.97
N LEU A 33 -16.79 -1.67 7.04
CA LEU A 33 -17.81 -0.82 7.68
C LEU A 33 -18.27 0.33 6.77
N ALA A 34 -17.35 0.88 5.97
CA ALA A 34 -17.67 1.94 5.02
C ALA A 34 -18.30 1.41 3.71
N GLU A 35 -18.45 0.09 3.57
CA GLU A 35 -18.81 -0.58 2.31
C GLU A 35 -17.93 -0.12 1.13
N PHE A 36 -16.72 0.35 1.43
CA PHE A 36 -15.84 1.01 0.47
C PHE A 36 -14.93 -0.01 -0.18
N LYS A 37 -14.97 -0.05 -1.52
CA LYS A 37 -14.21 -0.98 -2.36
C LYS A 37 -13.13 -0.22 -3.15
N PRO A 38 -11.87 -0.13 -2.69
CA PRO A 38 -10.85 0.69 -3.33
C PRO A 38 -10.64 0.37 -4.82
N TRP A 39 -10.81 -0.90 -5.21
CA TRP A 39 -10.70 -1.33 -6.60
C TRP A 39 -11.77 -0.73 -7.53
N THR A 40 -12.89 -0.23 -7.01
CA THR A 40 -13.91 0.44 -7.83
C THR A 40 -13.39 1.74 -8.44
N LEU A 41 -12.40 2.38 -7.81
CA LEU A 41 -11.79 3.62 -8.32
C LEU A 41 -11.07 3.40 -9.66
N PHE A 42 -10.61 2.16 -9.90
CA PHE A 42 -9.92 1.78 -11.12
C PHE A 42 -10.87 1.24 -12.19
N SER A 43 -12.19 1.32 -11.98
CA SER A 43 -13.16 0.96 -13.02
C SER A 43 -13.14 2.00 -14.16
N PRO A 44 -13.40 1.61 -15.42
CA PRO A 44 -13.45 2.55 -16.54
C PRO A 44 -14.45 3.70 -16.33
N GLU A 45 -15.54 3.44 -15.60
CA GLU A 45 -16.58 4.42 -15.27
C GLU A 45 -16.06 5.48 -14.31
N SER A 46 -15.24 5.10 -13.33
CA SER A 46 -14.60 6.03 -12.40
C SER A 46 -13.40 6.75 -13.03
N LEU A 47 -12.61 6.06 -13.83
CA LEU A 47 -11.38 6.61 -14.41
C LEU A 47 -11.62 7.67 -15.49
N LYS A 48 -12.62 7.48 -16.38
CA LYS A 48 -12.91 8.40 -17.49
C LYS A 48 -13.11 9.86 -17.05
N PRO A 49 -13.99 10.16 -16.07
CA PRO A 49 -14.12 11.52 -15.56
C PRO A 49 -12.89 11.95 -14.75
N THR A 50 -12.35 11.10 -13.87
CA THR A 50 -11.19 11.47 -13.03
C THR A 50 -9.97 11.89 -13.84
N LEU A 51 -9.62 11.15 -14.90
CA LEU A 51 -8.51 11.47 -15.80
C LEU A 51 -8.77 12.70 -16.68
N ARG A 52 -10.03 13.12 -16.83
CA ARG A 52 -10.38 14.34 -17.56
C ARG A 52 -10.30 15.59 -16.68
N PHE A 53 -10.35 15.41 -15.36
CA PHE A 53 -10.24 16.48 -14.37
C PHE A 53 -8.81 16.68 -13.84
N LEU A 54 -7.96 15.64 -13.85
CA LEU A 54 -6.55 15.70 -13.46
C LEU A 54 -5.68 16.27 -14.59
#